data_AF-A0A151F332-F1
#
_entry.id   AF-A0A151F332-F1
#
_cell.length_a   1.000
_cell.length_b   1.000
_cell.length_c   1.000
_cell.angle_alpha   90.00
_cell.angle_beta   90.00
_cell.angle_gamma   90.00
#
_symmetry.space_group_name_H-M   'P 1'
#
loop_
_entity.id
_entity.type
_entity.pdbx_description
1 polymer ?
#
loop_
_entity_poly.entity_id
_entity_poly.type
_entity_poly.pdbx_seq_one_letter_code
_entity_poly.pdbx_strand_id
1 'polypeptide(L)'
;MTERIYKMRKGLEYIEGLSDQELTNWVRRFLAENRSHPLSIPSKDTYKSTILLQFYFMSTNSDFRRRFERASLDLVNSWRASADPSWQEPADSLDYFAELLAIVGRIRISDTYSRLLVLAKSEELKKKVGLGVDLHSQLLRVLFGFGMDENRQDLEYIIDRDIEDLHYTALCFRRSWELDFQKGIENLPILLEYYHRDHSIDAEGTLNRFIRRLGQKGFKKEFLNMLQKLRDPYYTDLCNIMKNIGIEPDLTYFEESDRFLIRWREKDKIIQIFIEIPEKLNEKLKKPMEAMYLWMTERDENIGWSDIVPQPAPAPGAIS
;
A
#
# COMPACT_ATOMS: atom_id res chain seq x y z
N MET A 1 -19.97 17.31 -31.00
CA MET A 1 -20.21 16.11 -30.16
C MET A 1 -19.83 14.90 -31.00
N THR A 2 -18.81 14.13 -30.60
CA THR A 2 -18.26 13.01 -31.39
C THR A 2 -19.21 11.81 -31.40
N GLU A 3 -19.29 11.10 -32.53
CA GLU A 3 -20.16 9.92 -32.76
C GLU A 3 -20.04 8.85 -31.63
N ARG A 4 -18.84 8.71 -31.06
CA ARG A 4 -18.57 7.84 -29.90
C ARG A 4 -19.38 8.22 -28.67
N ILE A 5 -19.46 9.51 -28.32
CA ILE A 5 -20.20 9.99 -27.14
C ILE A 5 -21.70 9.71 -27.31
N TYR A 6 -22.21 9.88 -28.53
CA TYR A 6 -23.61 9.58 -28.85
C TYR A 6 -23.94 8.09 -28.71
N LYS A 7 -23.10 7.20 -29.24
CA LYS A 7 -23.26 5.73 -29.09
C LYS A 7 -23.20 5.30 -27.62
N MET A 8 -22.27 5.87 -26.84
CA MET A 8 -22.18 5.59 -25.41
C MET A 8 -23.41 6.06 -24.65
N ARG A 9 -23.97 7.23 -24.99
CA ARG A 9 -25.19 7.73 -24.33
C ARG A 9 -26.41 6.83 -24.58
N LYS A 10 -26.62 6.40 -25.83
CA LYS A 10 -27.68 5.43 -26.16
C LYS A 10 -27.47 4.07 -25.49
N GLY A 11 -26.22 3.61 -25.40
CA GLY A 11 -25.88 2.40 -24.67
C GLY A 11 -26.23 2.52 -23.19
N LEU A 12 -25.93 3.67 -22.57
CA LEU A 12 -26.29 3.94 -21.18
C LEU A 12 -27.80 3.93 -20.95
N GLU A 13 -28.57 4.64 -21.78
CA GLU A 13 -30.05 4.67 -21.69
C GLU A 13 -30.66 3.26 -21.77
N TYR A 14 -30.12 2.42 -22.65
CA TYR A 14 -30.53 1.01 -22.75
C TYR A 14 -30.20 0.23 -21.48
N ILE A 15 -28.96 0.32 -20.98
CA ILE A 15 -28.50 -0.43 -19.80
C ILE A 15 -29.25 0.00 -18.54
N GLU A 16 -29.53 1.30 -18.39
CA GLU A 16 -30.33 1.84 -17.28
C GLU A 16 -31.75 1.26 -17.24
N GLY A 17 -32.31 0.91 -18.40
CA GLY A 17 -33.65 0.34 -18.55
C GLY A 17 -33.75 -1.17 -18.30
N LEU A 18 -32.64 -1.88 -18.13
CA LEU A 18 -32.65 -3.32 -17.82
C LEU A 18 -33.23 -3.60 -16.43
N SER A 19 -33.86 -4.75 -16.21
CA SER A 19 -34.19 -5.23 -14.86
C SER A 19 -32.94 -5.70 -14.08
N ASP A 20 -33.03 -5.92 -12.76
CA ASP A 20 -31.91 -6.40 -11.92
C ASP A 20 -31.26 -7.68 -12.49
N GLN A 21 -32.08 -8.65 -12.91
CA GLN A 21 -31.62 -9.93 -13.46
C GLN A 21 -30.96 -9.75 -14.83
N GLU A 22 -31.57 -8.93 -15.70
CA GLU A 22 -31.01 -8.64 -17.02
C GLU A 22 -29.69 -7.87 -16.90
N LEU A 23 -29.59 -6.91 -15.98
CA LEU A 23 -28.37 -6.18 -15.70
C LEU A 23 -27.26 -7.11 -15.21
N THR A 24 -27.55 -7.99 -14.26
CA THR A 24 -26.59 -8.97 -13.74
C THR A 24 -26.07 -9.90 -14.84
N ASN A 25 -26.99 -10.44 -15.65
CA ASN A 25 -26.64 -11.28 -16.79
C ASN A 25 -25.86 -10.50 -17.87
N TRP A 26 -26.19 -9.23 -18.08
CA TRP A 26 -25.51 -8.36 -19.03
C TRP A 26 -24.08 -8.09 -18.58
N VAL A 27 -23.84 -7.70 -17.32
CA VAL A 27 -22.49 -7.50 -16.76
C VAL A 27 -21.69 -8.80 -16.85
N ARG A 28 -22.30 -9.94 -16.51
CA ARG A 28 -21.66 -11.26 -16.62
C ARG A 28 -21.20 -11.56 -18.04
N ARG A 29 -22.09 -11.43 -19.03
CA ARG A 29 -21.80 -11.72 -20.45
C ARG A 29 -20.80 -10.72 -21.04
N PHE A 30 -20.89 -9.45 -20.63
CA PHE A 30 -19.92 -8.42 -21.01
C PHE A 30 -18.51 -8.83 -20.60
N LEU A 31 -18.33 -9.18 -19.32
CA LEU A 31 -17.04 -9.57 -18.78
C LEU A 31 -16.54 -10.91 -19.35
N ALA A 32 -17.41 -11.91 -19.52
CA ALA A 32 -17.01 -13.22 -20.03
C ALA A 32 -16.70 -13.20 -21.54
N GLU A 33 -17.63 -12.70 -22.35
CA GLU A 33 -17.62 -12.96 -23.79
C GLU A 33 -17.27 -11.73 -24.64
N ASN A 34 -17.14 -10.54 -24.02
CA ASN A 34 -17.11 -9.26 -24.74
C ASN A 34 -18.33 -9.07 -25.67
N ARG A 35 -19.44 -9.76 -25.35
CA ARG A 35 -20.68 -9.77 -26.11
C ARG A 35 -21.73 -9.04 -25.32
N SER A 36 -21.92 -7.77 -25.67
CA SER A 36 -23.00 -6.95 -25.14
C SER A 36 -23.47 -5.98 -26.23
N HIS A 37 -24.53 -6.36 -26.93
CA HIS A 37 -25.28 -5.41 -27.73
C HIS A 37 -25.74 -4.24 -26.82
N PRO A 38 -25.67 -2.95 -27.21
CA PRO A 38 -25.35 -2.39 -28.54
C PRO A 38 -23.91 -1.86 -28.70
N LEU A 39 -22.99 -2.24 -27.82
CA LEU A 39 -21.65 -1.63 -27.78
C LEU A 39 -20.66 -2.50 -28.55
N SER A 40 -20.41 -2.14 -29.81
CA SER A 40 -19.20 -2.56 -30.50
C SER A 40 -18.01 -1.85 -29.86
N ILE A 41 -17.28 -2.56 -29.01
CA ILE A 41 -16.12 -2.02 -28.32
C ILE A 41 -14.97 -1.94 -29.31
N PRO A 42 -14.34 -0.76 -29.48
CA PRO A 42 -13.18 -0.62 -30.34
C PRO A 42 -11.94 -1.10 -29.56
N SER A 43 -11.29 -2.12 -30.10
CA SER A 43 -10.01 -2.73 -29.67
C SER A 43 -10.08 -3.90 -28.68
N LYS A 44 -9.21 -4.88 -28.95
CA LYS A 44 -8.95 -6.07 -28.12
C LYS A 44 -8.15 -5.74 -26.85
N ASP A 45 -7.70 -4.49 -26.70
CA ASP A 45 -6.71 -4.07 -25.71
C ASP A 45 -7.31 -3.25 -24.55
N THR A 46 -8.63 -3.05 -24.52
CA THR A 46 -9.29 -2.29 -23.45
C THR A 46 -9.82 -3.24 -22.39
N TYR A 47 -9.38 -3.07 -21.13
CA TYR A 47 -9.95 -3.78 -19.98
C TYR A 47 -11.47 -3.59 -19.91
N LYS A 48 -12.21 -4.70 -19.80
CA LYS A 48 -13.68 -4.73 -19.84
C LYS A 48 -14.28 -3.96 -18.67
N SER A 49 -13.67 -4.04 -17.48
CA SER A 49 -14.04 -3.24 -16.31
C SER A 49 -14.01 -1.74 -16.57
N THR A 50 -13.08 -1.23 -17.38
CA THR A 50 -12.96 0.22 -17.66
C THR A 50 -14.22 0.74 -18.35
N ILE A 51 -14.78 -0.03 -19.27
CA ILE A 51 -15.98 0.34 -20.02
C ILE A 51 -17.21 0.30 -19.10
N LEU A 52 -17.34 -0.75 -18.30
CA LEU A 52 -18.42 -0.87 -17.32
C LEU A 52 -18.38 0.27 -16.28
N LEU A 53 -17.19 0.59 -15.78
CA LEU A 53 -16.96 1.72 -14.88
C LEU A 53 -17.31 3.05 -15.54
N GLN A 54 -17.05 3.19 -16.84
CA GLN A 54 -17.44 4.39 -17.57
C GLN A 54 -18.97 4.57 -17.61
N PHE A 55 -19.75 3.50 -17.82
CA PHE A 55 -21.22 3.59 -17.72
C PHE A 55 -21.68 3.94 -16.32
N TYR A 56 -21.12 3.29 -15.30
CA TYR A 56 -21.43 3.58 -13.90
C TYR A 56 -21.20 5.06 -13.56
N PHE A 57 -20.03 5.61 -13.92
CA PHE A 57 -19.69 7.00 -13.60
C PHE A 57 -20.39 8.02 -14.49
N MET A 58 -20.76 7.68 -15.74
CA MET A 58 -21.53 8.56 -16.63
C MET A 58 -23.01 8.62 -16.24
N SER A 59 -23.57 7.57 -15.64
CA SER A 59 -24.96 7.55 -15.21
C SER A 59 -25.22 8.58 -14.13
N THR A 60 -26.31 9.34 -14.25
CA THR A 60 -26.87 10.16 -13.16
C THR A 60 -28.02 9.47 -12.42
N ASN A 61 -28.39 8.26 -12.84
CA ASN A 61 -29.48 7.48 -12.27
C ASN A 61 -28.99 6.70 -11.04
N SER A 62 -29.40 7.14 -9.84
CA SER A 62 -29.00 6.52 -8.58
C SER A 62 -29.53 5.10 -8.40
N ASP A 63 -30.73 4.81 -8.92
CA ASP A 63 -31.29 3.46 -8.88
C ASP A 63 -30.46 2.49 -9.74
N PHE A 64 -30.08 2.91 -10.95
CA PHE A 64 -29.17 2.14 -11.79
C PHE A 64 -27.84 1.86 -11.08
N ARG A 65 -27.20 2.88 -10.48
CA ARG A 65 -25.92 2.70 -9.76
C ARG A 65 -26.04 1.66 -8.64
N ARG A 66 -27.11 1.75 -7.83
CA ARG A 66 -27.39 0.77 -6.77
C ARG A 66 -27.61 -0.64 -7.32
N ARG A 67 -28.37 -0.79 -8.41
CA ARG A 67 -28.59 -2.10 -9.06
C ARG A 67 -27.30 -2.66 -9.66
N PHE A 68 -26.45 -1.79 -10.21
CA PHE A 68 -25.14 -2.17 -10.74
C PHE A 68 -24.19 -2.66 -9.64
N GLU A 69 -24.17 -1.99 -8.49
CA GLU A 69 -23.42 -2.41 -7.30
C GLU A 69 -23.90 -3.78 -6.81
N ARG A 70 -25.22 -3.98 -6.68
CA ARG A 70 -25.82 -5.26 -6.32
C ARG A 70 -25.47 -6.37 -7.32
N ALA A 71 -25.61 -6.11 -8.61
CA ALA A 71 -25.22 -7.05 -9.66
C ALA A 71 -23.74 -7.45 -9.54
N SER A 72 -22.85 -6.50 -9.29
CA SER A 72 -21.42 -6.76 -9.11
C SER A 72 -21.14 -7.58 -7.85
N LEU A 73 -21.82 -7.29 -6.73
CA LEU A 73 -21.77 -8.08 -5.50
C LEU A 73 -22.21 -9.52 -5.74
N ASP A 74 -23.36 -9.73 -6.41
CA ASP A 74 -23.89 -11.06 -6.71
C ASP A 74 -22.94 -11.87 -7.58
N LEU A 75 -22.26 -11.22 -8.54
CA LEU A 75 -21.25 -11.86 -9.37
C LEU A 75 -19.98 -12.25 -8.59
N VAL A 76 -19.52 -11.44 -7.64
CA VAL A 76 -18.43 -11.81 -6.73
C VAL A 76 -18.81 -12.98 -5.82
N ASN A 77 -20.03 -12.95 -5.27
CA ASN A 77 -20.53 -14.00 -4.38
C ASN A 77 -20.76 -15.32 -5.12
N SER A 78 -21.20 -15.27 -6.38
CA SER A 78 -21.39 -16.45 -7.22
C SER A 78 -20.10 -16.98 -7.84
N TRP A 79 -19.02 -16.19 -7.89
CA TRP A 79 -17.73 -16.66 -8.39
C TRP A 79 -17.23 -17.86 -7.55
N ARG A 80 -17.11 -19.01 -8.22
CA ARG A 80 -16.80 -20.35 -7.67
C ARG A 80 -17.81 -20.93 -6.68
N ALA A 81 -18.91 -20.24 -6.38
CA ALA A 81 -19.97 -20.78 -5.51
C ALA A 81 -21.00 -21.64 -6.26
N SER A 82 -20.97 -21.67 -7.59
CA SER A 82 -21.96 -22.41 -8.39
C SER A 82 -21.60 -23.88 -8.53
N ALA A 83 -22.22 -24.71 -7.68
CA ALA A 83 -22.64 -26.07 -8.02
C ALA A 83 -23.79 -26.05 -9.05
N ASP A 84 -23.73 -25.19 -10.06
CA ASP A 84 -24.67 -25.16 -11.18
C ASP A 84 -24.02 -25.93 -12.35
N PRO A 85 -24.46 -27.17 -12.62
CA PRO A 85 -23.90 -27.98 -13.69
C PRO A 85 -24.18 -27.43 -15.11
N SER A 86 -25.02 -26.39 -15.25
CA SER A 86 -25.21 -25.66 -16.50
C SER A 86 -24.15 -24.56 -16.73
N TRP A 87 -23.36 -24.25 -15.70
CA TRP A 87 -22.25 -23.32 -15.78
C TRP A 87 -20.96 -24.08 -16.05
N GLN A 88 -20.60 -24.19 -17.33
CA GLN A 88 -19.20 -24.42 -17.68
C GLN A 88 -18.43 -23.18 -17.22
N GLU A 89 -17.49 -23.35 -16.30
CA GLU A 89 -16.52 -22.30 -15.95
C GLU A 89 -16.06 -21.61 -17.24
N PRO A 90 -16.15 -20.27 -17.36
CA PRO A 90 -15.58 -19.57 -18.49
C PRO A 90 -14.16 -20.08 -18.68
N ALA A 91 -13.74 -20.32 -19.91
CA ALA A 91 -12.39 -20.77 -20.24
C ALA A 91 -11.29 -19.87 -19.62
N ASP A 92 -11.66 -18.66 -19.18
CA ASP A 92 -10.83 -17.66 -18.48
C ASP A 92 -11.47 -17.19 -17.13
N SER A 93 -11.78 -18.11 -16.21
CA SER A 93 -12.44 -17.81 -14.91
C SER A 93 -11.65 -16.86 -13.98
N LEU A 94 -10.33 -16.76 -14.19
CA LEU A 94 -9.41 -15.89 -13.45
C LEU A 94 -9.40 -14.45 -14.01
N ASP A 95 -9.37 -14.28 -15.33
CA ASP A 95 -9.42 -12.97 -15.98
C ASP A 95 -10.76 -12.28 -15.69
N TYR A 96 -11.85 -13.06 -15.73
CA TYR A 96 -13.17 -12.61 -15.31
C TYR A 96 -13.15 -12.06 -13.87
N PHE A 97 -12.47 -12.76 -12.96
CA PHE A 97 -12.40 -12.32 -11.56
C PHE A 97 -11.51 -11.08 -11.37
N ALA A 98 -10.40 -10.97 -12.12
CA ALA A 98 -9.56 -9.76 -12.13
C ALA A 98 -10.39 -8.52 -12.49
N GLU A 99 -11.25 -8.62 -13.50
CA GLU A 99 -12.14 -7.54 -13.92
C GLU A 99 -13.20 -7.22 -12.84
N LEU A 100 -13.77 -8.24 -12.18
CA LEU A 100 -14.69 -8.03 -11.05
C LEU A 100 -14.01 -7.29 -9.90
N LEU A 101 -12.79 -7.70 -9.50
CA LEU A 101 -12.01 -7.03 -8.47
C LEU A 101 -11.73 -5.57 -8.83
N ALA A 102 -11.43 -5.28 -10.11
CA ALA A 102 -11.23 -3.92 -10.59
C ALA A 102 -12.51 -3.07 -10.43
N ILE A 103 -13.68 -3.60 -10.78
CA ILE A 103 -14.97 -2.91 -10.63
C ILE A 103 -15.25 -2.64 -9.15
N VAL A 104 -15.19 -3.67 -8.33
CA VAL A 104 -15.51 -3.64 -6.89
C VAL A 104 -14.59 -2.67 -6.15
N GLY A 105 -13.29 -2.71 -6.43
CA GLY A 105 -12.32 -1.80 -5.84
C GLY A 105 -12.53 -0.35 -6.26
N ARG A 106 -12.93 -0.10 -7.51
CA ARG A 106 -13.12 1.26 -8.02
C ARG A 106 -14.41 1.91 -7.53
N ILE A 107 -15.50 1.14 -7.42
CA ILE A 107 -16.80 1.63 -6.94
C ILE A 107 -16.89 1.60 -5.41
N ARG A 108 -16.09 0.77 -4.74
CA ARG A 108 -16.09 0.56 -3.29
C ARG A 108 -17.36 -0.10 -2.76
N ILE A 109 -17.69 -1.27 -3.30
CA ILE A 109 -18.86 -2.05 -2.91
C ILE A 109 -18.57 -2.76 -1.58
N SER A 110 -18.82 -2.10 -0.45
CA SER A 110 -18.47 -2.57 0.90
C SER A 110 -19.03 -3.96 1.22
N ASP A 111 -20.22 -4.28 0.73
CA ASP A 111 -20.90 -5.56 1.00
C ASP A 111 -20.12 -6.78 0.48
N THR A 112 -19.15 -6.58 -0.42
CA THR A 112 -18.24 -7.64 -0.88
C THR A 112 -17.17 -7.99 0.14
N TYR A 113 -16.91 -7.15 1.15
CA TYR A 113 -15.77 -7.26 2.08
C TYR A 113 -15.66 -8.64 2.70
N SER A 114 -16.73 -9.14 3.32
CA SER A 114 -16.72 -10.45 4.00
C SER A 114 -16.40 -11.60 3.04
N ARG A 115 -16.88 -11.55 1.80
CA ARG A 115 -16.56 -12.56 0.78
C ARG A 115 -15.10 -12.45 0.35
N LEU A 116 -14.61 -11.24 0.08
CA LEU A 116 -13.21 -11.01 -0.28
C LEU A 116 -12.24 -11.43 0.83
N LEU A 117 -12.63 -11.21 2.09
CA LEU A 117 -11.87 -11.64 3.26
C LEU A 117 -11.75 -13.17 3.33
N VAL A 118 -12.85 -13.90 3.10
CA VAL A 118 -12.83 -15.37 3.03
C VAL A 118 -11.91 -15.87 1.91
N LEU A 119 -11.97 -15.24 0.73
CA LEU A 119 -11.09 -15.59 -0.40
C LEU A 119 -9.61 -15.27 -0.11
N ALA A 120 -9.32 -14.17 0.58
CA ALA A 120 -7.95 -13.83 0.98
C ALA A 120 -7.41 -14.80 2.03
N LYS A 121 -8.25 -15.28 2.95
CA LYS A 121 -7.89 -16.29 3.95
C LYS A 121 -7.60 -17.65 3.33
N SER A 122 -8.36 -18.10 2.32
CA SER A 122 -8.25 -19.46 1.77
C SER A 122 -6.97 -19.75 0.98
N GLU A 123 -6.17 -18.72 0.67
CA GLU A 123 -4.95 -18.81 -0.19
C GLU A 123 -5.20 -19.27 -1.62
N GLU A 124 -6.47 -19.48 -1.98
CA GLU A 124 -6.87 -20.02 -3.26
C GLU A 124 -6.37 -19.19 -4.45
N LEU A 125 -6.16 -17.89 -4.24
CA LEU A 125 -5.74 -16.93 -5.27
C LEU A 125 -4.25 -16.62 -5.27
N LYS A 126 -3.48 -17.11 -4.29
CA LYS A 126 -2.03 -16.86 -4.24
C LYS A 126 -1.34 -17.36 -5.49
N LYS A 127 -0.44 -16.55 -6.05
CA LYS A 127 0.33 -16.83 -7.28
C LYS A 127 -0.52 -17.09 -8.54
N LYS A 128 -1.85 -16.93 -8.47
CA LYS A 128 -2.71 -17.00 -9.65
C LYS A 128 -2.69 -15.66 -10.37
N VAL A 129 -2.56 -15.73 -11.68
CA VAL A 129 -2.50 -14.56 -12.56
C VAL A 129 -3.76 -14.53 -13.42
N GLY A 130 -4.43 -13.38 -13.46
CA GLY A 130 -5.51 -13.08 -14.40
C GLY A 130 -5.22 -11.77 -15.09
N LEU A 131 -5.38 -11.67 -16.41
CA LEU A 131 -5.03 -10.49 -17.22
C LEU A 131 -3.61 -9.96 -16.98
N GLY A 132 -2.67 -10.86 -16.68
CA GLY A 132 -1.28 -10.50 -16.38
C GLY A 132 -1.05 -9.87 -15.00
N VAL A 133 -2.06 -9.82 -14.13
CA VAL A 133 -1.94 -9.32 -12.75
C VAL A 133 -2.07 -10.43 -11.71
N ASP A 134 -1.31 -10.33 -10.61
CA ASP A 134 -1.47 -11.20 -9.45
C ASP A 134 -2.82 -10.93 -8.77
N LEU A 135 -3.69 -11.94 -8.78
CA LEU A 135 -5.04 -11.84 -8.25
C LEU A 135 -5.09 -11.67 -6.74
N HIS A 136 -4.17 -12.28 -6.00
CA HIS A 136 -4.09 -12.12 -4.55
C HIS A 136 -3.64 -10.70 -4.20
N SER A 137 -2.64 -10.17 -4.92
CA SER A 137 -2.22 -8.77 -4.76
C SER A 137 -3.38 -7.80 -5.05
N GLN A 138 -4.14 -8.04 -6.12
CA GLN A 138 -5.30 -7.22 -6.46
C GLN A 138 -6.40 -7.34 -5.39
N LEU A 139 -6.69 -8.56 -4.92
CA LEU A 139 -7.64 -8.82 -3.84
C LEU A 139 -7.26 -8.07 -2.56
N LEU A 140 -6.00 -8.16 -2.13
CA LEU A 140 -5.50 -7.44 -0.95
C LEU A 140 -5.61 -5.93 -1.13
N ARG A 141 -5.28 -5.39 -2.31
CA ARG A 141 -5.44 -3.95 -2.62
C ARG A 141 -6.89 -3.49 -2.49
N VAL A 142 -7.84 -4.29 -2.99
CA VAL A 142 -9.28 -3.99 -2.87
C VAL A 142 -9.70 -4.05 -1.41
N LEU A 143 -9.38 -5.13 -0.70
CA LEU A 143 -9.73 -5.36 0.69
C LEU A 143 -9.18 -4.24 1.61
N PHE A 144 -7.89 -3.92 1.48
CA PHE A 144 -7.24 -2.87 2.26
C PHE A 144 -7.74 -1.48 1.87
N GLY A 145 -8.09 -1.28 0.59
CA GLY A 145 -8.63 -0.03 0.07
C GLY A 145 -10.05 0.31 0.59
N PHE A 146 -10.79 -0.68 1.08
CA PHE A 146 -12.07 -0.46 1.75
C PHE A 146 -11.91 0.25 3.10
N GLY A 147 -10.76 0.11 3.78
CA GLY A 147 -10.50 0.74 5.07
C GLY A 147 -11.47 0.30 6.17
N MET A 148 -12.12 -0.84 6.00
CA MET A 148 -13.01 -1.45 6.99
C MET A 148 -12.22 -2.41 7.87
N ASP A 149 -12.44 -2.31 9.17
CA ASP A 149 -11.81 -3.13 10.21
C ASP A 149 -12.81 -4.11 10.83
N GLU A 150 -13.95 -4.31 10.17
CA GLU A 150 -14.87 -5.41 10.46
C GLU A 150 -14.09 -6.73 10.31
N ASN A 151 -14.24 -7.65 11.27
CA ASN A 151 -13.42 -8.86 11.34
C ASN A 151 -11.91 -8.60 11.39
N ARG A 152 -11.49 -7.57 12.16
CA ARG A 152 -10.07 -7.21 12.37
C ARG A 152 -9.13 -8.39 12.60
N GLN A 153 -9.55 -9.40 13.37
CA GLN A 153 -8.74 -10.59 13.65
C GLN A 153 -8.40 -11.38 12.38
N ASP A 154 -9.37 -11.54 11.48
CA ASP A 154 -9.19 -12.23 10.20
C ASP A 154 -8.29 -11.42 9.26
N LEU A 155 -8.42 -10.10 9.28
CA LEU A 155 -7.56 -9.20 8.54
C LEU A 155 -6.11 -9.23 9.07
N GLU A 156 -5.92 -9.19 10.39
CA GLU A 156 -4.61 -9.30 11.03
C GLU A 156 -3.95 -10.66 10.73
N TYR A 157 -4.72 -11.76 10.75
CA TYR A 157 -4.23 -13.08 10.34
C TYR A 157 -3.69 -13.08 8.90
N ILE A 158 -4.42 -12.48 7.95
CA ILE A 158 -3.95 -12.37 6.55
C ILE A 158 -2.66 -11.56 6.49
N ILE A 159 -2.61 -10.41 7.18
CA ILE A 159 -1.44 -9.52 7.18
C ILE A 159 -0.21 -10.25 7.73
N ASP A 160 -0.34 -10.91 8.88
CA ASP A 160 0.78 -11.59 9.55
C ASP A 160 1.30 -12.77 8.74
N ARG A 161 0.41 -13.48 8.04
CA ARG A 161 0.80 -14.56 7.13
C ARG A 161 1.48 -14.03 5.87
N ASP A 162 0.91 -13.01 5.24
CA ASP A 162 1.31 -12.58 3.89
C ASP A 162 2.43 -11.53 3.89
N ILE A 163 2.75 -10.92 5.03
CA ILE A 163 3.88 -9.99 5.13
C ILE A 163 5.22 -10.67 4.87
N GLU A 164 5.30 -11.97 5.13
CA GLU A 164 6.46 -12.82 4.87
C GLU A 164 6.56 -13.26 3.40
N ASP A 165 5.68 -12.83 2.50
CA ASP A 165 5.78 -13.11 1.06
C ASP A 165 6.21 -11.85 0.30
N LEU A 166 7.35 -11.94 -0.40
CA LEU A 166 7.96 -10.87 -1.21
C LEU A 166 6.94 -10.09 -2.07
N HIS A 167 5.96 -10.79 -2.66
CA HIS A 167 4.97 -10.19 -3.55
C HIS A 167 3.92 -9.33 -2.82
N TYR A 168 3.72 -9.57 -1.51
CA TYR A 168 2.66 -8.97 -0.71
C TYR A 168 3.18 -8.12 0.45
N THR A 169 4.46 -8.26 0.84
CA THR A 169 5.08 -7.58 1.99
C THR A 169 4.76 -6.10 2.06
N ALA A 170 4.97 -5.33 0.98
CA ALA A 170 4.75 -3.88 1.01
C ALA A 170 3.27 -3.52 1.24
N LEU A 171 2.33 -4.28 0.68
CA LEU A 171 0.89 -4.09 0.89
C LEU A 171 0.51 -4.42 2.33
N CYS A 172 0.98 -5.56 2.83
CA CYS A 172 0.70 -6.02 4.19
C CYS A 172 1.34 -5.11 5.25
N PHE A 173 2.58 -4.67 5.04
CA PHE A 173 3.25 -3.69 5.90
C PHE A 173 2.49 -2.38 5.99
N ARG A 174 2.10 -1.82 4.83
CA ARG A 174 1.30 -0.60 4.79
C ARG A 174 0.02 -0.76 5.59
N ARG A 175 -0.72 -1.85 5.37
CA ARG A 175 -1.98 -2.08 6.08
C ARG A 175 -1.76 -2.34 7.57
N SER A 176 -0.70 -3.06 7.93
CA SER A 176 -0.29 -3.32 9.31
C SER A 176 -0.15 -2.02 10.10
N TRP A 177 0.61 -1.04 9.59
CA TRP A 177 0.77 0.23 10.31
C TRP A 177 -0.53 1.04 10.35
N GLU A 178 -1.40 0.89 9.34
CA GLU A 178 -2.66 1.66 9.25
C GLU A 178 -3.64 1.20 10.32
N LEU A 179 -3.61 -0.09 10.67
CA LEU A 179 -4.40 -0.72 11.74
C LEU A 179 -3.79 -0.52 13.12
N ASP A 180 -2.48 -0.73 13.22
CA ASP A 180 -1.70 -0.56 14.44
C ASP A 180 -0.29 -0.12 14.06
N PHE A 181 0.00 1.14 14.38
CA PHE A 181 1.28 1.74 14.09
C PHE A 181 2.46 1.02 14.77
N GLN A 182 2.24 0.46 15.96
CA GLN A 182 3.28 -0.26 16.69
C GLN A 182 3.63 -1.57 15.97
N LYS A 183 2.62 -2.25 15.44
CA LYS A 183 2.79 -3.43 14.58
C LYS A 183 3.55 -3.09 13.30
N GLY A 184 3.33 -1.87 12.77
CA GLY A 184 4.17 -1.31 11.70
C GLY A 184 5.65 -1.24 12.08
N ILE A 185 6.00 -0.74 13.27
CA ILE A 185 7.39 -0.70 13.75
C ILE A 185 7.97 -2.11 13.90
N GLU A 186 7.18 -3.07 14.39
CA GLU A 186 7.58 -4.47 14.52
C GLU A 186 7.88 -5.14 13.18
N ASN A 187 7.10 -4.82 12.15
CA ASN A 187 7.19 -5.40 10.82
C ASN A 187 8.16 -4.68 9.88
N LEU A 188 8.71 -3.54 10.28
CA LEU A 188 9.65 -2.76 9.47
C LEU A 188 10.90 -3.56 9.03
N PRO A 189 11.53 -4.39 9.89
CA PRO A 189 12.66 -5.21 9.49
C PRO A 189 12.35 -6.16 8.32
N ILE A 190 11.14 -6.73 8.29
CA ILE A 190 10.70 -7.64 7.24
C ILE A 190 10.63 -6.90 5.89
N LEU A 191 10.03 -5.70 5.87
CA LEU A 191 9.97 -4.89 4.65
C LEU A 191 11.36 -4.49 4.14
N LEU A 192 12.26 -4.09 5.05
CA LEU A 192 13.62 -3.70 4.68
C LEU A 192 14.45 -4.89 4.19
N GLU A 193 14.28 -6.06 4.80
CA GLU A 193 14.92 -7.29 4.33
C GLU A 193 14.52 -7.62 2.89
N TYR A 194 13.23 -7.47 2.57
CA TYR A 194 12.75 -7.72 1.22
C TYR A 194 13.15 -6.63 0.22
N TYR A 195 13.14 -5.36 0.61
CA TYR A 195 13.65 -4.28 -0.23
C TYR A 195 15.13 -4.45 -0.56
N HIS A 196 15.94 -4.90 0.40
CA HIS A 196 17.36 -5.17 0.19
C HIS A 196 17.60 -6.31 -0.81
N ARG A 197 16.72 -7.32 -0.81
CA ARG A 197 16.80 -8.46 -1.73
C ARG A 197 16.27 -8.12 -3.12
N ASP A 198 15.23 -7.29 -3.20
CA ASP A 198 14.56 -6.93 -4.45
C ASP A 198 14.02 -5.50 -4.40
N HIS A 199 14.74 -4.59 -5.06
CA HIS A 199 14.36 -3.18 -5.17
C HIS A 199 13.12 -2.94 -6.07
N SER A 200 12.58 -3.97 -6.75
CA SER A 200 11.38 -3.83 -7.58
C SER A 200 10.07 -3.77 -6.79
N ILE A 201 10.11 -4.14 -5.51
CA ILE A 201 8.98 -4.02 -4.60
C ILE A 201 8.68 -2.52 -4.39
N ASP A 202 7.40 -2.12 -4.33
CA ASP A 202 6.97 -0.77 -3.89
C ASP A 202 7.20 -0.55 -2.37
N ALA A 203 8.36 -0.96 -1.90
CA ALA A 203 8.83 -0.81 -0.53
C ALA A 203 9.32 0.62 -0.30
N GLU A 204 10.04 1.24 -1.25
CA GLU A 204 10.53 2.62 -1.10
C GLU A 204 9.38 3.62 -0.94
N GLY A 205 8.38 3.59 -1.85
CA GLY A 205 7.21 4.47 -1.76
C GLY A 205 6.40 4.25 -0.49
N THR A 206 6.37 3.00 0.00
CA THR A 206 5.73 2.63 1.25
C THR A 206 6.52 3.13 2.47
N LEU A 207 7.83 2.89 2.54
CA LEU A 207 8.72 3.37 3.60
C LEU A 207 8.72 4.90 3.68
N ASN A 208 8.74 5.60 2.54
CA ASN A 208 8.61 7.06 2.48
C ASN A 208 7.33 7.56 3.15
N ARG A 209 6.20 6.88 2.92
CA ARG A 209 4.92 7.20 3.57
C ARG A 209 4.94 6.88 5.06
N PHE A 210 5.54 5.77 5.46
CA PHE A 210 5.70 5.38 6.86
C PHE A 210 6.46 6.44 7.66
N ILE A 211 7.65 6.80 7.18
CA ILE A 211 8.57 7.71 7.86
C ILE A 211 7.98 9.12 7.93
N ARG A 212 7.31 9.57 6.87
CA ARG A 212 6.56 10.84 6.91
C ARG A 212 5.44 10.82 7.94
N ARG A 213 4.75 9.69 8.11
CA ARG A 213 3.65 9.54 9.09
C ARG A 213 4.14 9.42 10.53
N LEU A 214 5.31 8.81 10.76
CA LEU A 214 6.02 8.85 12.06
C LEU A 214 6.15 10.30 12.54
N GLY A 215 6.51 11.21 11.62
CA GLY A 215 6.74 12.61 11.92
C GLY A 215 7.84 12.80 12.98
N GLN A 216 8.16 14.04 13.30
CA GLN A 216 9.30 14.36 14.17
C GLN A 216 9.21 13.71 15.58
N LYS A 217 8.05 13.81 16.24
CA LYS A 217 7.87 13.36 17.64
C LYS A 217 7.76 11.84 17.76
N GLY A 218 7.07 11.19 16.83
CA GLY A 218 6.96 9.73 16.78
C GLY A 218 8.29 9.09 16.41
N PHE A 219 9.01 9.71 15.46
CA PHE A 219 10.36 9.27 15.10
C PHE A 219 11.30 9.30 16.31
N LYS A 220 11.38 10.40 17.08
CA LYS A 220 12.25 10.46 18.27
C LYS A 220 12.01 9.30 19.25
N LYS A 221 10.74 8.98 19.52
CA LYS A 221 10.36 7.96 20.51
C LYS A 221 10.63 6.54 20.00
N GLU A 222 10.30 6.30 18.73
CA GLU A 222 10.29 4.94 18.18
C GLU A 222 11.53 4.61 17.34
N PHE A 223 12.39 5.59 17.03
CA PHE A 223 13.60 5.39 16.23
C PHE A 223 14.58 4.42 16.88
N LEU A 224 14.84 4.53 18.19
CA LEU A 224 15.69 3.56 18.88
C LEU A 224 15.09 2.15 18.85
N ASN A 225 13.77 2.02 18.95
CA ASN A 225 13.08 0.74 18.87
C ASN A 225 13.15 0.17 17.44
N MET A 226 13.05 1.01 16.42
CA MET A 226 13.24 0.62 15.03
C MET A 226 14.68 0.15 14.82
N LEU A 227 15.67 0.96 15.21
CA LEU A 227 17.08 0.61 15.07
C LEU A 227 17.40 -0.72 15.76
N GLN A 228 17.00 -0.93 17.01
CA GLN A 228 17.24 -2.19 17.75
C GLN A 228 16.76 -3.45 17.02
N LYS A 229 15.75 -3.35 16.16
CA LYS A 229 15.17 -4.47 15.43
C LYS A 229 15.82 -4.72 14.07
N LEU A 230 16.67 -3.81 13.59
CA LEU A 230 17.32 -3.91 12.29
C LEU A 230 18.69 -4.58 12.39
N ARG A 231 19.10 -5.24 11.30
CA ARG A 231 20.43 -5.81 11.12
C ARG A 231 21.26 -4.89 10.22
N ASP A 232 22.59 -5.01 10.31
CA ASP A 232 23.59 -4.13 9.67
C ASP A 232 23.28 -3.65 8.23
N PRO A 233 22.86 -4.49 7.26
CA PRO A 233 22.59 -3.99 5.91
C PRO A 233 21.32 -3.13 5.79
N TYR A 234 20.34 -3.31 6.68
CA TYR A 234 19.03 -2.65 6.59
C TYR A 234 19.03 -1.23 7.14
N TYR A 235 20.02 -0.88 7.96
CA TYR A 235 20.21 0.48 8.43
C TYR A 235 20.59 1.42 7.29
N THR A 236 21.48 0.96 6.41
CA THR A 236 21.93 1.71 5.24
C THR A 236 20.76 2.04 4.34
N ASP A 237 19.91 1.06 4.05
CA ASP A 237 18.71 1.26 3.21
C ASP A 237 17.73 2.24 3.86
N LEU A 238 17.46 2.10 5.16
CA LEU A 238 16.61 3.02 5.89
C LEU A 238 17.17 4.46 5.84
N CYS A 239 18.47 4.65 6.03
CA CYS A 239 19.10 5.97 5.99
C CYS A 239 19.06 6.61 4.60
N ASN A 240 19.29 5.84 3.54
CA ASN A 240 19.19 6.33 2.17
C ASN A 240 17.76 6.82 1.86
N ILE A 241 16.76 6.04 2.28
CA ILE A 241 15.35 6.39 2.11
C ILE A 241 15.01 7.67 2.90
N MET A 242 15.49 7.78 4.14
CA MET A 242 15.33 9.00 4.95
C MET A 242 15.94 10.22 4.25
N LYS A 243 17.17 10.11 3.73
CA LYS A 243 17.87 11.18 3.01
C LYS A 243 17.05 11.65 1.81
N ASN A 244 16.47 10.71 1.05
CA ASN A 244 15.62 11.00 -0.11
C ASN A 244 14.36 11.81 0.23
N ILE A 245 13.86 11.73 1.47
CA ILE A 245 12.71 12.52 1.93
C ILE A 245 13.08 13.75 2.75
N GLY A 246 14.35 14.17 2.70
CA GLY A 246 14.86 15.36 3.39
C GLY A 246 15.12 15.16 4.88
N ILE A 247 15.16 13.91 5.35
CA ILE A 247 15.59 13.58 6.69
C ILE A 247 17.04 13.12 6.56
N GLU A 248 17.97 13.92 7.04
CA GLU A 248 19.38 13.56 7.05
C GLU A 248 19.67 12.96 8.43
N PRO A 249 19.63 11.62 8.60
CA PRO A 249 20.12 11.01 9.81
C PRO A 249 21.64 11.21 9.85
N ASP A 250 22.09 12.41 10.19
CA ASP A 250 23.47 12.68 10.52
C ASP A 250 23.71 12.07 11.90
N LEU A 251 23.92 10.76 11.88
CA LEU A 251 24.21 9.91 13.03
C LEU A 251 25.64 10.16 13.50
N THR A 252 25.96 11.43 13.71
CA THR A 252 27.14 11.83 14.46
C THR A 252 26.95 11.30 15.88
N TYR A 253 27.78 10.32 16.26
CA TYR A 253 27.90 9.83 17.63
C TYR A 253 28.75 10.82 18.41
N PHE A 254 28.21 11.35 19.50
CA PHE A 254 28.95 12.21 20.42
C PHE A 254 29.46 11.34 21.56
N GLU A 255 30.70 10.83 21.41
CA GLU A 255 31.35 9.95 22.40
C GLU A 255 31.30 10.52 23.82
N GLU A 256 31.49 11.84 23.97
CA GLU A 256 31.48 12.53 25.26
C GLU A 256 30.13 12.51 25.99
N SER A 257 29.03 12.21 25.28
CA SER A 257 27.67 12.30 25.83
C SER A 257 26.77 11.11 25.53
N ASP A 258 27.30 10.04 24.89
CA ASP A 258 26.54 8.87 24.46
C ASP A 258 25.23 9.25 23.71
N ARG A 259 25.31 10.24 22.82
CA ARG A 259 24.16 10.78 22.07
C ARG A 259 24.35 10.62 20.57
N PHE A 260 23.23 10.48 19.87
CA PHE A 260 23.15 10.66 18.42
C PHE A 260 22.41 11.95 18.09
N LEU A 261 22.91 12.64 17.07
CA LEU A 261 22.16 13.69 16.40
C LEU A 261 21.32 13.07 15.28
N ILE A 262 20.14 13.62 15.05
CA ILE A 262 19.36 13.41 13.84
C ILE A 262 18.96 14.78 13.33
N ARG A 263 19.25 15.05 12.06
CA ARG A 263 18.85 16.28 11.40
C ARG A 263 17.65 16.00 10.52
N TRP A 264 16.59 16.75 10.75
CA TRP A 264 15.36 16.64 9.99
C TRP A 264 15.14 17.97 9.28
N ARG A 265 15.10 17.97 7.95
CA ARG A 265 14.74 19.17 7.20
C ARG A 265 13.26 19.12 6.87
N GLU A 266 12.51 20.11 7.38
CA GLU A 266 11.10 20.28 7.04
C GLU A 266 10.91 21.67 6.43
N LYS A 267 10.67 21.70 5.10
CA LYS A 267 10.60 22.94 4.32
C LYS A 267 11.90 23.75 4.50
N ASP A 268 11.81 24.95 5.08
CA ASP A 268 12.93 25.87 5.30
C ASP A 268 13.55 25.76 6.71
N LYS A 269 13.17 24.74 7.49
CA LYS A 269 13.66 24.55 8.86
C LYS A 269 14.53 23.31 8.97
N ILE A 270 15.68 23.46 9.61
CA ILE A 270 16.48 22.35 10.11
C ILE A 270 16.10 22.12 11.56
N ILE A 271 15.64 20.91 11.84
CA ILE A 271 15.28 20.43 13.16
C ILE A 271 16.39 19.47 13.60
N GLN A 272 16.93 19.70 14.79
CA GLN A 272 17.94 18.84 15.39
C GLN A 272 17.34 18.08 16.56
N ILE A 273 17.47 16.75 16.55
CA ILE A 273 17.00 15.88 17.61
C ILE A 273 18.20 15.13 18.17
N PHE A 274 18.49 15.35 19.44
CA PHE A 274 19.42 14.50 20.18
C PHE A 274 18.66 13.31 20.77
N ILE A 275 19.21 12.13 20.54
CA ILE A 275 18.72 10.87 21.10
C ILE A 275 19.82 10.35 22.03
N GLU A 276 19.51 10.31 23.32
CA GLU A 276 20.37 9.71 24.33
C GLU A 276 20.28 8.19 24.23
N ILE A 277 21.43 7.52 24.18
CA ILE A 277 21.50 6.06 24.30
C ILE A 277 21.41 5.75 25.80
N PRO A 278 20.40 5.02 26.27
CA PRO A 278 20.37 4.58 27.66
C PRO A 278 21.62 3.71 27.93
N GLU A 279 22.32 3.91 29.05
CA GLU A 279 23.53 3.14 29.41
C GLU A 279 23.33 1.60 29.32
N LYS A 280 22.08 1.13 29.51
CA LYS A 280 21.69 -0.28 29.43
C LYS A 280 21.44 -0.80 28.01
N LEU A 281 21.44 0.07 27.01
CA LEU A 281 21.27 -0.23 25.58
C LEU A 281 22.62 -0.52 24.89
N ASN A 282 23.56 -1.09 25.66
CA ASN A 282 24.51 -2.16 25.38
C ASN A 282 25.29 -2.15 24.04
N GLU A 283 26.57 -2.53 24.09
CA GLU A 283 27.57 -2.64 23.00
C GLU A 283 27.08 -3.18 21.64
N LYS A 284 25.95 -3.90 21.62
CA LYS A 284 25.23 -4.37 20.42
C LYS A 284 24.74 -3.27 19.49
N LEU A 285 24.44 -2.06 19.98
CA LEU A 285 24.06 -0.92 19.13
C LEU A 285 25.25 -0.04 18.74
N LYS A 286 26.32 -0.02 19.55
CA LYS A 286 27.52 0.77 19.26
C LYS A 286 28.14 0.36 17.92
N LYS A 287 28.31 -0.95 17.67
CA LYS A 287 28.89 -1.46 16.40
C LYS A 287 28.06 -1.17 15.13
N PRO A 288 26.74 -1.43 15.09
CA PRO A 288 25.91 -1.03 13.94
C PRO A 288 25.93 0.48 13.69
N MET A 289 25.99 1.27 14.76
CA MET A 289 26.00 2.74 14.64
C MET A 289 27.38 3.27 14.25
N GLU A 290 28.46 2.65 14.68
CA GLU A 290 29.83 2.87 14.19
C GLU A 290 29.98 2.45 12.71
N ALA A 291 29.42 1.31 12.29
CA ALA A 291 29.44 0.87 10.90
C ALA A 291 28.63 1.81 9.98
N MET A 292 27.49 2.30 10.47
CA MET A 292 26.66 3.29 9.78
C MET A 292 27.37 4.64 9.68
N TYR A 293 28.04 5.08 10.76
CA TYR A 293 28.88 6.27 10.77
C TYR A 293 30.04 6.15 9.76
N LEU A 294 30.83 5.07 9.83
CA LEU A 294 31.96 4.81 8.94
C LEU A 294 31.56 4.83 7.45
N TRP A 295 30.45 4.17 7.10
CA TRP A 295 29.95 4.15 5.72
C TRP A 295 29.45 5.51 5.22
N MET A 296 28.76 6.28 6.07
CA MET A 296 28.31 7.63 5.73
C MET A 296 29.47 8.59 5.53
N THR A 297 30.57 8.42 6.27
CA THR A 297 31.78 9.22 6.13
C THR A 297 32.68 8.78 4.96
N GLU A 298 32.66 7.50 4.58
CA GLU A 298 33.51 6.97 3.49
C GLU A 298 32.94 7.22 2.07
N ARG A 299 31.64 7.53 1.92
CA ARG A 299 31.02 7.78 0.61
C ARG A 299 30.93 9.24 0.20
N ASP A 300 31.25 10.18 1.10
CA ASP A 300 31.16 11.61 0.82
C ASP A 300 32.53 12.28 1.02
N GLU A 301 33.47 11.99 0.11
CA GLU A 301 34.73 12.76 -0.02
C GLU A 301 34.49 14.25 -0.36
N ASN A 302 33.22 14.67 -0.53
CA ASN A 302 32.82 16.04 -0.89
C ASN A 302 31.98 16.78 0.16
N ILE A 303 31.67 16.20 1.32
CA ILE A 303 31.11 17.00 2.43
C ILE A 303 32.27 17.66 3.18
N GLY A 304 32.63 18.86 2.74
CA GLY A 304 33.40 19.78 3.57
C GLY A 304 32.63 20.06 4.84
N TRP A 305 33.12 19.55 5.97
CA TRP A 305 32.68 19.95 7.30
C TRP A 305 33.20 21.36 7.57
N SER A 306 32.46 22.39 7.12
CA SER A 306 32.69 23.75 7.57
C SER A 306 31.81 24.05 8.78
N ASP A 307 32.48 24.19 9.93
CA ASP A 307 32.09 24.93 11.12
C ASP A 307 30.71 24.65 11.73
N ILE A 308 30.63 23.58 12.51
CA ILE A 308 29.74 23.54 13.67
C ILE A 308 30.55 23.98 14.88
N VAL A 309 30.63 25.29 15.11
CA VAL A 309 31.10 25.85 16.37
C VAL A 309 29.93 25.81 17.36
N PRO A 310 30.01 25.09 18.49
CA PRO A 310 28.97 25.14 19.50
C PRO A 310 29.01 26.50 20.19
N GLN A 311 27.91 27.27 20.13
CA GLN A 311 27.77 28.42 21.03
C GLN A 311 27.35 27.94 22.42
N PRO A 312 28.02 28.38 23.49
CA PRO A 312 27.57 28.09 24.85
C PRO A 312 26.26 28.84 25.14
N ALA A 313 25.34 28.17 25.82
CA ALA A 313 24.09 28.78 26.27
C ALA A 313 24.39 29.98 27.18
N PRO A 314 23.68 31.12 27.05
CA PRO A 314 23.86 32.24 27.97
C PRO A 314 23.43 31.80 29.38
N ALA A 315 24.33 32.01 30.35
CA ALA A 315 24.04 31.76 31.75
C ALA A 315 22.89 32.67 32.21
N PRO A 316 21.88 32.14 32.94
CA PRO A 316 20.78 32.95 33.43
C PRO A 316 21.27 33.77 34.64
N GLY A 317 21.44 35.08 34.44
CA GLY A 317 21.62 36.04 35.54
C GLY A 317 22.80 36.99 35.39
N ALA A 318 22.74 37.92 34.44
CA ALA A 318 23.54 39.14 34.47
C ALA A 318 22.70 40.33 33.99
N ILE A 319 21.87 40.84 34.90
CA ILE A 319 21.49 42.26 34.92
C ILE A 319 22.21 42.87 36.12
N SER A 320 23.20 43.71 35.82
CA SER A 320 23.39 45.03 36.41
C SER A 320 24.10 45.90 35.39
#